data_AF-A0A968VYV5-F1
#
_entry.id   AF-A0A968VYV5-F1
#
_cell.length_a   1.000
_cell.length_b   1.000
_cell.length_c   1.000
_cell.angle_alpha   90.00
_cell.angle_beta   90.00
_cell.angle_gamma   90.00
#
_symmetry.space_group_name_H-M   'P 1'
#
loop_
_entity.id
_entity.type
_entity.pdbx_description
1 polymer ?
#
loop_
_entity_poly.entity_id
_entity_poly.type
_entity_poly.pdbx_seq_one_letter_code
_entity_poly.pdbx_strand_id
1 'polypeptide(L)'
;MKFFRLLFISTVALLLVQCQKDQFIKESGATLQFSADSIIFDTIFTTIGSTTAWLKVYNRHDKSINISSIEVAGGQKSFYRLNIDGHSGNSLNNKKIGPKDSLYVFIEVTIDPNYNNSPLVALDSIVFNTNGNVQDVKLVAWGQDVNAYYYQTIGTETWTADKPYLIYGNLVVDENKTLTIEPGTNIYMHKNASIVVLGTLNSLGETDNLVSIQGDRLEDFYNELSSQWGAVVFLPPSNNNVIQNTVIKNAIAGIQLGDIDSLAEMTLHLENTKILNSSYASLISYGGTVRAYNCVFAESGEYGLVLSKGGRLRILPLQHCVNKCRLPRCCGKT
;
A
#
# COMPACT_ATOMS: atom_id res chain seq x y z
N MET A 1 36.05 -60.27 -25.95
CA MET A 1 35.06 -59.58 -25.07
C MET A 1 35.37 -58.09 -24.82
N LYS A 2 36.64 -57.66 -24.65
CA LYS A 2 36.97 -56.23 -24.44
C LYS A 2 36.64 -55.34 -25.65
N PHE A 3 36.87 -55.80 -26.87
CA PHE A 3 36.59 -55.05 -28.11
C PHE A 3 35.08 -54.81 -28.33
N PHE A 4 34.24 -55.81 -28.06
CA PHE A 4 32.78 -55.68 -28.14
C PHE A 4 32.20 -54.74 -27.07
N ARG A 5 32.81 -54.68 -25.88
CA ARG A 5 32.42 -53.70 -24.84
C ARG A 5 32.78 -52.26 -25.25
N LEU A 6 33.93 -52.04 -25.87
CA LEU A 6 34.34 -50.73 -26.40
C LEU A 6 33.42 -50.27 -27.55
N LEU A 7 33.00 -51.18 -28.44
CA LEU A 7 32.06 -50.86 -29.52
C LEU A 7 30.67 -50.51 -28.99
N PHE A 8 30.19 -51.21 -27.96
CA PHE A 8 28.92 -50.94 -27.29
C PHE A 8 28.91 -49.62 -26.52
N ILE A 9 30.00 -49.30 -25.81
CA ILE A 9 30.14 -48.00 -25.12
C ILE A 9 30.20 -46.84 -26.13
N SER A 10 30.85 -47.03 -27.28
CA SER A 10 30.89 -46.03 -28.35
C SER A 10 29.51 -45.80 -28.99
N THR A 11 28.73 -46.86 -29.25
CA THR A 11 27.36 -46.72 -29.82
C THR A 11 26.38 -46.12 -28.82
N VAL A 12 26.47 -46.45 -27.53
CA VAL A 12 25.66 -45.81 -26.48
C VAL A 12 26.06 -44.34 -26.29
N ALA A 13 27.34 -43.99 -26.39
CA ALA A 13 27.80 -42.60 -26.33
C ALA A 13 27.30 -41.76 -27.52
N LEU A 14 27.16 -42.37 -28.71
CA LEU A 14 26.59 -41.72 -29.90
C LEU A 14 25.07 -41.47 -29.79
N LEU A 15 24.34 -42.28 -29.00
CA LEU A 15 22.91 -42.08 -28.75
C LEU A 15 22.62 -40.97 -27.71
N LEU A 16 23.63 -40.51 -26.97
CA LEU A 16 23.48 -39.43 -25.97
C LEU A 16 23.73 -38.02 -26.55
N VAL A 17 24.20 -37.91 -27.81
CA VAL A 17 24.38 -36.62 -28.49
C VAL A 17 23.12 -36.26 -29.28
N GLN A 18 21.99 -36.14 -28.58
CA GLN A 18 20.77 -35.62 -29.19
C GLN A 18 20.75 -34.10 -29.03
N CYS A 19 21.52 -33.42 -29.89
CA CYS A 19 21.42 -31.97 -30.05
C CYS A 19 20.11 -31.66 -30.81
N GLN A 20 18.98 -31.62 -30.10
CA GLN A 20 17.74 -31.11 -30.69
C GLN A 20 17.93 -29.62 -30.98
N LYS A 21 18.00 -29.26 -32.26
CA LYS A 21 17.92 -27.84 -32.65
C LYS A 21 16.53 -27.33 -32.26
N ASP A 22 16.51 -26.22 -31.53
CA ASP A 22 15.27 -25.52 -31.19
C ASP A 22 14.46 -25.22 -32.46
N GLN A 23 13.25 -25.78 -32.53
CA GLN A 23 12.30 -25.44 -33.59
C GLN A 23 11.50 -24.20 -33.20
N PHE A 24 11.52 -23.20 -34.07
CA PHE A 24 10.76 -21.97 -33.92
C PHE A 24 9.47 -22.01 -34.73
N ILE A 25 8.42 -21.40 -34.18
CA ILE A 25 7.20 -21.12 -34.94
C ILE A 25 7.52 -20.01 -35.92
N LYS A 26 7.35 -20.30 -37.21
CA LYS A 26 7.55 -19.35 -38.30
C LYS A 26 6.25 -18.85 -38.92
N GLU A 27 5.12 -19.40 -38.48
CA GLU A 27 3.81 -19.04 -38.99
C GLU A 27 3.41 -17.66 -38.47
N SER A 28 2.86 -16.83 -39.35
CA SER A 28 2.38 -15.48 -39.06
C SER A 28 1.09 -15.46 -38.24
N GLY A 29 0.60 -16.59 -37.74
CA GLY A 29 -0.60 -16.69 -36.90
C GLY A 29 -0.30 -17.00 -35.42
N ALA A 30 0.98 -17.14 -35.05
CA ALA A 30 1.37 -17.45 -33.69
C ALA A 30 1.11 -16.24 -32.77
N THR A 31 0.26 -16.44 -31.77
CA THR A 31 -0.07 -15.42 -30.76
C THR A 31 0.45 -15.80 -29.38
N LEU A 32 0.72 -14.79 -28.58
CA LEU A 32 0.99 -14.89 -27.15
C LEU A 32 -0.33 -14.86 -26.38
N GLN A 33 -0.34 -15.50 -25.21
CA GLN A 33 -1.42 -15.32 -24.23
C GLN A 33 -0.88 -14.51 -23.05
N PHE A 34 -1.69 -13.60 -22.51
CA PHE A 34 -1.34 -12.79 -21.34
C PHE A 34 -2.15 -13.23 -20.12
N SER A 35 -1.61 -13.00 -18.92
CA SER A 35 -2.35 -13.20 -17.67
C SER A 35 -3.46 -12.17 -17.45
N ALA A 36 -3.39 -11.03 -18.13
CA ALA A 36 -4.38 -9.95 -18.07
C ALA A 36 -4.34 -9.13 -19.36
N ASP A 37 -5.48 -8.53 -19.72
CA ASP A 37 -5.60 -7.63 -20.88
C ASP A 37 -5.28 -6.17 -20.52
N SER A 38 -5.25 -5.85 -19.23
CA SER A 38 -4.88 -4.54 -18.70
C SER A 38 -4.23 -4.67 -17.33
N ILE A 39 -3.24 -3.81 -17.05
CA ILE A 39 -2.65 -3.62 -15.74
C ILE A 39 -3.09 -2.24 -15.25
N ILE A 40 -3.80 -2.23 -14.13
CA ILE A 40 -4.34 -1.02 -13.52
C ILE A 40 -3.58 -0.79 -12.21
N PHE A 41 -3.03 0.41 -12.07
CA PHE A 41 -2.58 0.93 -10.80
C PHE A 41 -3.64 1.90 -10.29
N ASP A 42 -4.08 1.68 -9.06
CA ASP A 42 -4.97 2.61 -8.38
C ASP A 42 -4.21 3.92 -8.04
N THR A 43 -4.80 4.74 -7.20
CA THR A 43 -4.30 6.05 -6.77
C THR A 43 -2.85 5.97 -6.29
N ILE A 44 -1.95 6.50 -7.11
CA ILE A 44 -0.52 6.64 -6.85
C ILE A 44 -0.27 8.09 -6.48
N PHE A 45 0.38 8.30 -5.34
CA PHE A 45 0.81 9.64 -4.97
C PHE A 45 1.93 10.11 -5.90
N THR A 46 1.76 11.28 -6.52
CA THR A 46 2.78 11.81 -7.44
C THR A 46 4.11 11.99 -6.72
N THR A 47 5.23 11.92 -7.45
CA THR A 47 6.62 11.78 -6.96
C THR A 47 6.97 10.45 -6.30
N ILE A 48 5.97 9.62 -5.97
CA ILE A 48 6.18 8.34 -5.31
C ILE A 48 5.90 7.24 -6.34
N GLY A 49 6.88 6.34 -6.50
CA GLY A 49 6.70 5.17 -7.36
C GLY A 49 5.60 4.25 -6.84
N SER A 50 4.92 3.56 -7.74
CA SER A 50 3.96 2.52 -7.38
C SER A 50 4.66 1.31 -6.74
N THR A 51 3.87 0.37 -6.19
CA THR A 51 4.33 -1.02 -6.11
C THR A 51 4.65 -1.58 -7.49
N THR A 52 5.45 -2.64 -7.53
CA THR A 52 5.67 -3.42 -8.75
C THR A 52 4.46 -4.32 -9.04
N ALA A 53 3.80 -4.12 -10.18
CA ALA A 53 2.85 -5.07 -10.75
C ALA A 53 3.58 -6.08 -11.64
N TRP A 54 2.92 -7.19 -11.98
CA TRP A 54 3.49 -8.19 -12.89
C TRP A 54 2.49 -8.67 -13.92
N LEU A 55 3.00 -8.99 -15.10
CA LEU A 55 2.28 -9.61 -16.21
C LEU A 55 3.03 -10.89 -16.58
N LYS A 56 2.32 -12.01 -16.67
CA LYS A 56 2.88 -13.24 -17.23
C LYS A 56 2.51 -13.34 -18.70
N VAL A 57 3.52 -13.56 -19.54
CA VAL A 57 3.38 -13.72 -20.99
C VAL A 57 3.66 -15.17 -21.33
N TYR A 58 2.69 -15.86 -21.91
CA TYR A 58 2.73 -17.30 -22.15
C TYR A 58 2.93 -17.62 -23.62
N ASN A 59 3.85 -18.55 -23.89
CA ASN A 59 3.86 -19.30 -25.12
C ASN A 59 3.05 -20.59 -24.92
N ARG A 60 1.79 -20.61 -25.39
CA ARG A 60 0.93 -21.81 -25.30
C ARG A 60 1.19 -22.83 -26.38
N HIS A 61 2.10 -22.58 -27.31
CA HIS A 61 2.42 -23.50 -28.40
C HIS A 61 3.42 -24.57 -27.95
N ASP A 62 3.58 -25.60 -28.77
CA ASP A 62 4.50 -26.73 -28.56
C ASP A 62 5.89 -26.51 -29.15
N LYS A 63 6.13 -25.33 -29.74
CA LYS A 63 7.40 -24.90 -30.31
C LYS A 63 7.84 -23.57 -29.69
N SER A 64 9.13 -23.25 -29.82
CA SER A 64 9.66 -21.98 -29.32
C SER A 64 9.09 -20.81 -30.12
N ILE A 65 8.84 -19.70 -29.45
CA ILE A 65 8.42 -18.45 -30.09
C ILE A 65 9.49 -17.38 -29.85
N ASN A 66 9.74 -16.56 -30.87
CA ASN A 66 10.65 -15.41 -30.76
C ASN A 66 9.84 -14.12 -30.87
N ILE A 67 9.82 -13.38 -29.77
CA ILE A 67 9.21 -12.05 -29.71
C ILE A 67 10.24 -11.08 -30.28
N SER A 68 9.94 -10.47 -31.41
CA SER A 68 10.87 -9.55 -32.08
C SER A 68 11.10 -8.29 -31.24
N SER A 69 10.04 -7.76 -30.63
CA SER A 69 10.13 -6.64 -29.68
C SER A 69 9.06 -6.72 -28.61
N ILE A 70 9.46 -6.34 -27.40
CA ILE A 70 8.60 -6.02 -26.26
C ILE A 70 8.94 -4.57 -25.90
N GLU A 71 7.98 -3.66 -25.91
CA GLU A 71 8.24 -2.26 -25.59
C GLU A 71 7.03 -1.58 -24.96
N VAL A 72 7.26 -0.59 -24.10
CA VAL A 72 6.21 0.34 -23.72
C VAL A 72 6.04 1.39 -24.83
N ALA A 73 4.81 1.64 -25.28
CA ALA A 73 4.54 2.49 -26.44
C ALA A 73 5.02 3.94 -26.25
N GLY A 74 4.91 4.49 -25.03
CA GLY A 74 5.46 5.79 -24.67
C GLY A 74 7.00 5.87 -24.65
N GLY A 75 7.70 4.74 -24.76
CA GLY A 75 9.16 4.65 -24.76
C GLY A 75 9.80 5.31 -23.54
N GLN A 76 10.75 6.23 -23.77
CA GLN A 76 11.46 6.96 -22.71
C GLN A 76 10.62 8.07 -22.06
N LYS A 77 9.50 8.46 -22.68
CA LYS A 77 8.57 9.46 -22.12
C LYS A 77 7.45 8.81 -21.30
N SER A 78 7.42 7.48 -21.26
CA SER A 78 6.43 6.75 -20.47
C SER A 78 6.66 6.98 -18.98
N PHE A 79 5.58 7.15 -18.23
CA PHE A 79 5.61 7.09 -16.77
C PHE A 79 5.90 5.67 -16.26
N TYR A 80 5.80 4.67 -17.13
CA TYR A 80 6.00 3.26 -16.80
C TYR A 80 7.43 2.82 -17.05
N ARG A 81 7.93 1.99 -16.14
CA ARG A 81 9.21 1.30 -16.23
C ARG A 81 9.00 -0.20 -16.22
N LEU A 82 9.71 -0.90 -17.10
CA LEU A 82 9.60 -2.35 -17.23
C LEU A 82 10.88 -3.06 -16.76
N ASN A 83 10.69 -4.24 -16.19
CA ASN A 83 11.71 -5.28 -16.10
C ASN A 83 11.18 -6.55 -16.78
N ILE A 84 11.80 -6.93 -17.90
CA ILE A 84 11.34 -8.01 -18.77
C ILE A 84 12.24 -9.22 -18.55
N ASP A 85 11.75 -10.19 -17.79
CA ASP A 85 12.43 -11.45 -17.48
C ASP A 85 13.86 -11.25 -16.93
N GLY A 86 14.01 -10.28 -16.02
CA GLY A 86 15.28 -9.88 -15.42
C GLY A 86 16.00 -8.73 -16.13
N HIS A 87 15.59 -8.37 -17.35
CA HIS A 87 16.16 -7.23 -18.08
C HIS A 87 15.45 -5.92 -17.72
N SER A 88 16.15 -5.02 -17.03
CA SER A 88 15.63 -3.68 -16.73
C SER A 88 15.69 -2.79 -17.97
N GLY A 89 14.55 -2.28 -18.44
CA GLY A 89 14.47 -1.42 -19.61
C GLY A 89 13.07 -1.37 -20.21
N ASN A 90 12.72 -0.24 -20.82
CA ASN A 90 11.43 0.01 -21.45
C ASN A 90 11.24 -0.69 -22.81
N SER A 91 12.28 -1.39 -23.28
CA SER A 91 12.17 -2.29 -24.42
C SER A 91 13.17 -3.44 -24.32
N LEU A 92 12.82 -4.57 -24.95
CA LEU A 92 13.68 -5.72 -25.14
C LEU A 92 13.40 -6.34 -26.51
N ASN A 93 14.45 -6.58 -27.28
CA ASN A 93 14.35 -7.19 -28.60
C ASN A 93 14.76 -8.66 -28.58
N ASN A 94 14.21 -9.45 -29.51
CA ASN A 94 14.59 -10.84 -29.76
C ASN A 94 14.53 -11.73 -28.51
N LYS A 95 13.40 -11.69 -27.80
CA LYS A 95 13.17 -12.53 -26.62
C LYS A 95 12.57 -13.88 -27.04
N LYS A 96 13.31 -14.96 -26.79
CA LYS A 96 12.82 -16.33 -26.96
C LYS A 96 12.02 -16.77 -25.73
N ILE A 97 10.89 -17.44 -25.97
CA ILE A 97 10.16 -18.23 -24.97
C ILE A 97 10.08 -19.67 -25.46
N GLY A 98 10.43 -20.63 -24.59
CA GLY A 98 10.37 -22.06 -24.90
C GLY A 98 8.93 -22.57 -25.12
N PRO A 99 8.78 -23.80 -25.62
CA PRO A 99 7.47 -24.46 -25.72
C PRO A 99 6.77 -24.53 -24.37
N LYS A 100 5.48 -24.19 -24.32
CA LYS A 100 4.64 -24.25 -23.10
C LYS A 100 5.20 -23.47 -21.91
N ASP A 101 6.09 -22.52 -22.16
CA ASP A 101 6.79 -21.73 -21.15
C ASP A 101 6.20 -20.31 -21.05
N SER A 102 6.72 -19.52 -20.12
CA SER A 102 6.31 -18.15 -19.87
C SER A 102 7.47 -17.26 -19.43
N LEU A 103 7.31 -15.96 -19.60
CA LEU A 103 8.17 -14.96 -18.97
C LEU A 103 7.36 -14.04 -18.05
N TYR A 104 8.06 -13.35 -17.16
CA TYR A 104 7.50 -12.26 -16.37
C TYR A 104 7.89 -10.90 -16.94
N VAL A 105 6.94 -9.98 -16.94
CA VAL A 105 7.20 -8.54 -17.08
C VAL A 105 6.76 -7.89 -15.78
N PHE A 106 7.69 -7.25 -15.08
CA PHE A 106 7.40 -6.43 -13.92
C PHE A 106 7.22 -4.98 -14.37
N ILE A 107 6.22 -4.30 -13.82
CA ILE A 107 5.80 -2.96 -14.23
C ILE A 107 5.77 -2.07 -12.99
N GLU A 108 6.41 -0.92 -13.08
CA GLU A 108 6.30 0.16 -12.10
C GLU A 108 5.87 1.43 -12.82
N VAL A 109 5.22 2.33 -12.11
CA VAL A 109 4.86 3.66 -12.62
C VAL A 109 5.30 4.73 -11.63
N THR A 110 5.73 5.88 -12.15
CA THR A 110 6.02 7.06 -11.34
C THR A 110 5.50 8.27 -12.09
N ILE A 111 4.59 9.01 -11.46
CA ILE A 111 3.92 10.15 -12.06
C ILE A 111 4.53 11.42 -11.46
N ASP A 112 4.94 12.34 -12.33
CA ASP A 112 5.40 13.66 -11.91
C ASP A 112 4.21 14.54 -11.49
N PRO A 113 4.35 15.38 -10.45
CA PRO A 113 3.29 16.30 -10.02
C PRO A 113 2.90 17.26 -11.13
N ASN A 114 1.60 17.48 -11.26
CA ASN A 114 1.07 18.51 -12.16
C ASN A 114 0.66 19.79 -11.42
N TYR A 115 0.82 19.82 -10.09
CA TYR A 115 0.45 20.90 -9.17
C TYR A 115 -1.02 21.31 -9.21
N ASN A 116 -1.88 20.46 -9.79
CA ASN A 116 -3.32 20.64 -9.78
C ASN A 116 -3.94 19.82 -8.64
N ASN A 117 -5.18 20.14 -8.27
CA ASN A 117 -5.92 19.40 -7.23
C ASN A 117 -6.64 18.17 -7.79
N SER A 118 -6.79 18.08 -9.11
CA SER A 118 -7.49 16.96 -9.76
C SER A 118 -6.56 15.78 -10.05
N PRO A 119 -7.04 14.53 -9.88
CA PRO A 119 -6.30 13.33 -10.27
C PRO A 119 -5.84 13.39 -11.73
N LEU A 120 -4.64 12.88 -12.00
CA LEU A 120 -4.08 12.65 -13.34
C LEU A 120 -4.36 11.21 -13.77
N VAL A 121 -4.65 10.97 -15.05
CA VAL A 121 -4.68 9.61 -15.60
C VAL A 121 -3.49 9.42 -16.55
N ALA A 122 -2.62 8.47 -16.24
CA ALA A 122 -1.49 8.06 -17.07
C ALA A 122 -1.85 6.78 -17.84
N LEU A 123 -1.97 6.90 -19.17
CA LEU A 123 -2.30 5.80 -20.06
C LEU A 123 -1.09 5.41 -20.92
N ASP A 124 -0.85 4.11 -21.07
CA ASP A 124 0.15 3.57 -21.99
C ASP A 124 -0.22 2.11 -22.37
N SER A 125 0.67 1.41 -23.07
CA SER A 125 0.52 -0.01 -23.35
C SER A 125 1.88 -0.69 -23.53
N ILE A 126 1.97 -1.95 -23.12
CA ILE A 126 3.10 -2.81 -23.49
C ILE A 126 2.76 -3.50 -24.80
N VAL A 127 3.57 -3.26 -25.83
CA VAL A 127 3.41 -3.78 -27.18
C VAL A 127 4.35 -4.95 -27.39
N PHE A 128 3.81 -6.05 -27.91
CA PHE A 128 4.51 -7.28 -28.25
C PHE A 128 4.41 -7.51 -29.76
N ASN A 129 5.54 -7.56 -30.45
CA ASN A 129 5.61 -7.95 -31.84
C ASN A 129 6.20 -9.36 -31.96
N THR A 130 5.46 -10.26 -32.59
CA THR A 130 5.84 -11.67 -32.75
C THR A 130 5.46 -12.14 -34.16
N ASN A 131 6.46 -12.48 -34.98
CA ASN A 131 6.24 -12.94 -36.37
C ASN A 131 5.34 -12.01 -37.22
N GLY A 132 5.36 -10.70 -36.95
CA GLY A 132 4.50 -9.71 -37.63
C GLY A 132 3.12 -9.50 -36.99
N ASN A 133 2.76 -10.29 -35.97
CA ASN A 133 1.57 -10.06 -35.15
C ASN A 133 1.89 -9.07 -34.03
N VAL A 134 1.09 -8.03 -33.94
CA VAL A 134 1.16 -7.05 -32.86
C VAL A 134 0.03 -7.32 -31.87
N GLN A 135 0.39 -7.49 -30.61
CA GLN A 135 -0.55 -7.58 -29.48
C GLN A 135 -0.13 -6.58 -28.41
N ASP A 136 -1.07 -6.08 -27.63
CA ASP A 136 -0.77 -5.14 -26.56
C ASP A 136 -1.56 -5.43 -25.28
N VAL A 137 -1.01 -4.97 -24.16
CA VAL A 137 -1.66 -4.96 -22.85
C VAL A 137 -1.72 -3.53 -22.37
N LYS A 138 -2.91 -3.05 -21.99
CA LYS A 138 -3.11 -1.66 -21.58
C LYS A 138 -2.53 -1.40 -20.19
N LEU A 139 -1.96 -0.22 -20.00
CA LEU A 139 -1.49 0.28 -18.73
C LEU A 139 -2.31 1.52 -18.35
N VAL A 140 -2.89 1.51 -17.15
CA VAL A 140 -3.70 2.62 -16.62
C VAL A 140 -3.26 2.91 -15.20
N ALA A 141 -2.97 4.18 -14.89
CA ALA A 141 -2.61 4.62 -13.56
C ALA A 141 -3.29 5.94 -13.23
N TRP A 142 -3.76 6.07 -11.99
CA TRP A 142 -4.35 7.30 -11.48
C TRP A 142 -3.35 7.97 -10.54
N GLY A 143 -2.85 9.16 -10.89
CA GLY A 143 -1.96 9.97 -10.08
C GLY A 143 -2.74 10.97 -9.22
N GLN A 144 -2.40 11.08 -7.94
CA GLN A 144 -2.96 12.10 -7.05
C GLN A 144 -1.83 12.90 -6.43
N ASP A 145 -1.82 14.21 -6.65
CA ASP A 145 -0.90 15.08 -5.94
C ASP A 145 -1.23 15.09 -4.43
N VAL A 146 -0.21 15.24 -3.58
CA VAL A 146 -0.36 15.27 -2.11
C VAL A 146 0.48 16.37 -1.45
N ASN A 147 0.06 16.79 -0.26
CA ASN A 147 0.86 17.56 0.68
C ASN A 147 1.75 16.59 1.47
N ALA A 148 3.02 16.46 1.07
CA ALA A 148 3.93 15.49 1.68
C ALA A 148 4.73 16.07 2.86
N TYR A 149 4.75 15.34 3.97
CA TYR A 149 5.51 15.69 5.18
C TYR A 149 6.55 14.60 5.46
N TYR A 150 7.81 14.98 5.66
CA TYR A 150 8.93 14.05 5.90
C TYR A 150 9.65 14.40 7.21
N TYR A 151 9.49 13.56 8.24
CA TYR A 151 10.22 13.68 9.52
C TYR A 151 10.28 15.11 10.07
N GLN A 152 9.12 15.75 10.24
CA GLN A 152 9.08 17.18 10.54
C GLN A 152 8.24 17.54 11.76
N THR A 153 8.67 18.61 12.42
CA THR A 153 7.91 19.30 13.47
C THR A 153 7.20 20.49 12.85
N ILE A 154 5.90 20.59 13.06
CA ILE A 154 5.04 21.63 12.49
C ILE A 154 4.58 22.63 13.54
N GLY A 155 4.33 23.85 13.07
CA GLY A 155 3.73 24.93 13.83
C GLY A 155 2.21 24.81 13.92
N THR A 156 1.54 25.94 14.08
CA THR A 156 0.07 26.01 13.94
C THR A 156 -0.28 25.96 12.46
N GLU A 157 -1.04 24.95 12.06
CA GLU A 157 -1.44 24.72 10.66
C GLU A 157 -2.91 24.32 10.58
N THR A 158 -3.50 24.54 9.40
CA THR A 158 -4.83 24.06 9.05
C THR A 158 -4.74 23.24 7.78
N TRP A 159 -5.26 22.02 7.84
CA TRP A 159 -5.29 21.08 6.73
C TRP A 159 -6.70 21.01 6.16
N THR A 160 -6.82 21.26 4.85
CA THR A 160 -8.10 21.32 4.14
C THR A 160 -8.35 20.04 3.34
N ALA A 161 -9.52 19.88 2.72
CA ALA A 161 -9.82 18.74 1.87
C ALA A 161 -9.34 18.90 0.41
N ASP A 162 -8.67 20.02 0.07
CA ASP A 162 -8.29 20.34 -1.32
C ASP A 162 -7.31 19.34 -1.92
N LYS A 163 -6.41 18.81 -1.08
CA LYS A 163 -5.38 17.86 -1.46
C LYS A 163 -5.06 16.93 -0.29
N PRO A 164 -4.89 15.61 -0.50
CA PRO A 164 -4.57 14.71 0.59
C PRO A 164 -3.20 15.00 1.20
N TYR A 165 -3.00 14.53 2.43
CA TYR A 165 -1.75 14.66 3.17
C TYR A 165 -1.05 13.30 3.22
N LEU A 166 0.26 13.27 3.00
CA LEU A 166 1.05 12.05 3.06
C LEU A 166 2.21 12.22 4.02
N ILE A 167 2.31 11.35 5.02
CA ILE A 167 3.25 11.48 6.12
C ILE A 167 4.29 10.36 6.09
N TYR A 168 5.57 10.72 6.04
CA TYR A 168 6.71 9.84 6.22
C TYR A 168 7.39 10.10 7.56
N GLY A 169 7.64 9.04 8.31
CA GLY A 169 8.24 9.14 9.64
C GLY A 169 7.33 9.84 10.64
N ASN A 170 7.94 10.45 11.66
CA ASN A 170 7.18 11.16 12.68
C ASN A 170 6.86 12.58 12.23
N LEU A 171 5.58 12.92 12.21
CA LEU A 171 5.10 14.29 12.18
C LEU A 171 4.86 14.75 13.62
N VAL A 172 5.51 15.82 14.06
CA VAL A 172 5.36 16.33 15.42
C VAL A 172 4.56 17.64 15.40
N VAL A 173 3.41 17.69 16.07
CA VAL A 173 2.72 18.96 16.37
C VAL A 173 3.37 19.55 17.60
N ASP A 174 4.09 20.66 17.42
CA ASP A 174 4.93 21.25 18.47
C ASP A 174 4.14 21.74 19.68
N GLU A 175 4.85 21.94 20.80
CA GLU A 175 4.26 22.44 22.04
C GLU A 175 3.57 23.80 21.82
N ASN A 176 2.39 23.98 22.43
CA ASN A 176 1.60 25.21 22.30
C ASN A 176 1.18 25.56 20.85
N LYS A 177 1.29 24.60 19.92
CA LYS A 177 0.78 24.72 18.55
C LYS A 177 -0.48 23.89 18.37
N THR A 178 -1.23 24.21 17.33
CA THR A 178 -2.48 23.52 17.01
C THR A 178 -2.47 23.08 15.56
N LEU A 179 -2.68 21.78 15.34
CA LEU A 179 -3.04 21.26 14.03
C LEU A 179 -4.56 21.15 13.96
N THR A 180 -5.17 21.86 13.02
CA THR A 180 -6.60 21.73 12.70
C THR A 180 -6.75 20.98 11.39
N ILE A 181 -7.58 19.94 11.37
CA ILE A 181 -7.89 19.14 10.18
C ILE A 181 -9.38 19.33 9.90
N GLU A 182 -9.69 19.91 8.76
CA GLU A 182 -11.05 20.26 8.33
C GLU A 182 -11.83 19.04 7.81
N PRO A 183 -13.17 19.15 7.69
CA PRO A 183 -13.99 18.06 7.16
C PRO A 183 -13.54 17.58 5.79
N GLY A 184 -13.59 16.27 5.56
CA GLY A 184 -13.26 15.63 4.28
C GLY A 184 -11.77 15.45 3.98
N THR A 185 -10.86 15.86 4.89
CA THR A 185 -9.42 15.67 4.68
C THR A 185 -9.01 14.19 4.73
N ASN A 186 -8.23 13.77 3.74
CA ASN A 186 -7.62 12.44 3.68
C ASN A 186 -6.14 12.49 4.05
N ILE A 187 -5.75 11.66 5.01
CA ILE A 187 -4.38 11.57 5.52
C ILE A 187 -3.88 10.15 5.34
N TYR A 188 -2.76 10.02 4.65
CA TYR A 188 -2.10 8.78 4.32
C TYR A 188 -0.78 8.68 5.09
N MET A 189 -0.56 7.55 5.72
CA MET A 189 0.57 7.30 6.61
C MET A 189 1.47 6.26 5.98
N HIS A 190 2.72 6.62 5.71
CA HIS A 190 3.71 5.66 5.24
C HIS A 190 4.09 4.66 6.35
N LYS A 191 4.72 3.56 5.95
CA LYS A 191 5.25 2.56 6.88
C LYS A 191 6.07 3.19 8.01
N ASN A 192 5.74 2.82 9.25
CA ASN A 192 6.33 3.32 10.50
C ASN A 192 6.11 4.81 10.79
N ALA A 193 5.29 5.52 10.02
CA ALA A 193 4.96 6.91 10.30
C ALA A 193 4.03 7.04 11.52
N SER A 194 4.14 8.14 12.26
CA SER A 194 3.27 8.46 13.40
C SER A 194 2.98 9.95 13.46
N ILE A 195 1.82 10.33 13.98
CA ILE A 195 1.53 11.72 14.34
C ILE A 195 1.76 11.84 15.84
N VAL A 196 2.75 12.64 16.24
CA VAL A 196 3.09 12.89 17.64
C VAL A 196 2.62 14.28 18.01
N VAL A 197 1.73 14.39 18.98
CA VAL A 197 1.10 15.63 19.38
C VAL A 197 1.64 16.04 20.74
N LEU A 198 2.45 17.11 20.77
CA LEU A 198 2.88 17.81 21.99
C LEU A 198 1.99 19.02 22.27
N GLY A 199 1.44 19.64 21.21
CA GLY A 199 0.43 20.70 21.29
C GLY A 199 -1.01 20.19 21.32
N THR A 200 -1.86 20.69 20.42
CA THR A 200 -3.28 20.32 20.28
C THR A 200 -3.57 19.79 18.88
N LEU A 201 -4.35 18.71 18.80
CA LEU A 201 -4.95 18.20 17.57
C LEU A 201 -6.47 18.43 17.59
N ASN A 202 -6.97 19.09 16.55
CA ASN A 202 -8.39 19.25 16.27
C ASN A 202 -8.70 18.57 14.92
N SER A 203 -9.17 17.33 14.94
CA SER A 203 -9.72 16.67 13.76
C SER A 203 -11.24 16.86 13.76
N LEU A 204 -11.75 17.67 12.84
CA LEU A 204 -13.11 18.20 12.88
C LEU A 204 -13.89 17.74 11.65
N GLY A 205 -14.12 16.43 11.53
CA GLY A 205 -14.94 15.87 10.46
C GLY A 205 -16.42 16.22 10.59
N GLU A 206 -17.19 15.89 9.55
CA GLU A 206 -18.66 15.93 9.55
C GLU A 206 -19.23 14.58 9.13
N THR A 207 -20.51 14.32 9.39
CA THR A 207 -21.18 13.05 9.04
C THR A 207 -21.02 12.66 7.58
N ASP A 208 -21.13 13.64 6.68
CA ASP A 208 -21.01 13.42 5.23
C ASP A 208 -19.58 13.67 4.70
N ASN A 209 -18.72 14.29 5.51
CA ASN A 209 -17.34 14.66 5.17
C ASN A 209 -16.38 14.22 6.29
N LEU A 210 -16.22 12.91 6.44
CA LEU A 210 -15.35 12.33 7.46
C LEU A 210 -13.89 12.71 7.19
N VAL A 211 -13.11 12.92 8.25
CA VAL A 211 -11.65 12.91 8.15
C VAL A 211 -11.18 11.45 8.12
N SER A 212 -10.24 11.11 7.24
CA SER A 212 -9.67 9.76 7.18
C SER A 212 -8.17 9.76 7.48
N ILE A 213 -7.72 8.81 8.32
CA ILE A 213 -6.31 8.55 8.62
C ILE A 213 -6.06 7.05 8.40
N GLN A 214 -5.27 6.71 7.39
CA GLN A 214 -5.01 5.33 6.97
C GLN A 214 -3.61 5.14 6.39
N GLY A 215 -3.23 3.89 6.09
CA GLY A 215 -1.99 3.60 5.36
C GLY A 215 -2.00 4.13 3.93
N ASP A 216 -0.82 4.38 3.38
CA ASP A 216 -0.63 4.87 2.00
C ASP A 216 -0.68 3.78 0.92
N ARG A 217 -0.92 2.52 1.30
CA ARG A 217 -1.20 1.39 0.41
C ARG A 217 -2.70 1.25 0.18
N LEU A 218 -3.17 1.73 -0.97
CA LEU A 218 -4.59 1.83 -1.29
C LEU A 218 -5.15 0.62 -2.05
N GLU A 219 -4.32 -0.36 -2.36
CA GLU A 219 -4.75 -1.55 -3.08
C GLU A 219 -5.68 -2.41 -2.21
N ASP A 220 -6.66 -3.07 -2.84
CA ASP A 220 -7.70 -3.84 -2.15
C ASP A 220 -7.18 -4.81 -1.09
N PHE A 221 -6.05 -5.46 -1.35
CA PHE A 221 -5.39 -6.39 -0.43
C PHE A 221 -5.03 -5.74 0.92
N TYR A 222 -4.71 -4.45 0.92
CA TYR A 222 -4.28 -3.70 2.11
C TYR A 222 -5.43 -3.00 2.83
N ASN A 223 -6.65 -2.99 2.28
CA ASN A 223 -7.77 -2.20 2.84
C ASN A 223 -8.06 -2.48 4.32
N GLU A 224 -7.90 -3.73 4.76
CA GLU A 224 -8.12 -4.19 6.13
C GLU A 224 -6.83 -4.67 6.83
N LEU A 225 -5.68 -4.57 6.16
CA LEU A 225 -4.43 -5.07 6.72
C LEU A 225 -3.93 -4.12 7.82
N SER A 226 -3.84 -4.60 9.05
CA SER A 226 -3.30 -3.84 10.19
C SER A 226 -1.77 -3.61 10.09
N SER A 227 -1.21 -2.80 11.00
CA SER A 227 0.24 -2.54 11.12
C SER A 227 0.89 -1.83 9.92
N GLN A 228 0.12 -1.05 9.15
CA GLN A 228 0.65 -0.27 8.04
C GLN A 228 1.41 0.96 8.50
N TRP A 229 1.07 1.53 9.65
CA TRP A 229 1.71 2.71 10.24
C TRP A 229 1.65 2.66 11.77
N GLY A 230 2.29 3.62 12.46
CA GLY A 230 2.46 3.63 13.91
C GLY A 230 1.17 3.92 14.69
N ALA A 231 1.00 5.19 15.09
CA ALA A 231 -0.15 5.64 15.86
C ALA A 231 -0.33 7.17 15.81
N VAL A 232 -1.51 7.66 16.21
CA VAL A 232 -1.64 9.04 16.71
C VAL A 232 -1.30 9.04 18.19
N VAL A 233 -0.17 9.65 18.55
CA VAL A 233 0.40 9.63 19.89
C VAL A 233 0.30 11.02 20.51
N PHE A 234 -0.41 11.14 21.61
CA PHE A 234 -0.46 12.36 22.41
C PHE A 234 0.51 12.22 23.57
N LEU A 235 1.46 13.15 23.68
CA LEU A 235 2.44 13.17 24.75
C LEU A 235 2.32 14.47 25.55
N PRO A 236 2.66 14.46 26.86
CA PRO A 236 2.69 15.69 27.64
C PRO A 236 3.59 16.74 26.97
N PRO A 237 3.19 18.03 26.96
CA PRO A 237 2.07 18.62 27.70
C PRO A 237 0.72 18.67 26.94
N SER A 238 0.56 17.87 25.88
CA SER A 238 -0.62 17.92 25.00
C SER A 238 -1.95 17.85 25.74
N ASN A 239 -2.87 18.75 25.38
CA ASN A 239 -4.17 18.90 26.03
C ASN A 239 -5.21 19.49 25.10
N ASN A 240 -6.49 19.37 25.51
CA ASN A 240 -7.65 19.90 24.79
C ASN A 240 -7.80 19.35 23.37
N ASN A 241 -7.45 18.09 23.18
CA ASN A 241 -7.52 17.44 21.86
C ASN A 241 -8.94 16.99 21.53
N VAL A 242 -9.35 17.23 20.29
CA VAL A 242 -10.67 16.86 19.77
C VAL A 242 -10.50 16.06 18.48
N ILE A 243 -11.15 14.90 18.43
CA ILE A 243 -11.28 14.09 17.22
C ILE A 243 -12.76 13.76 17.05
N GLN A 244 -13.35 14.35 16.02
CA GLN A 244 -14.76 14.26 15.72
C GLN A 244 -14.96 13.75 14.29
N ASN A 245 -15.87 12.80 14.11
CA ASN A 245 -16.26 12.29 12.79
C ASN A 245 -15.05 11.84 11.95
N THR A 246 -14.11 11.14 12.61
CA THR A 246 -12.86 10.68 12.00
C THR A 246 -12.85 9.16 11.91
N VAL A 247 -12.26 8.63 10.84
CA VAL A 247 -11.94 7.21 10.70
C VAL A 247 -10.43 7.02 10.73
N ILE A 248 -9.95 6.29 11.73
CA ILE A 248 -8.56 5.90 11.88
C ILE A 248 -8.48 4.39 11.67
N LYS A 249 -7.68 3.91 10.73
CA LYS A 249 -7.56 2.47 10.47
C LYS A 249 -6.16 2.00 10.12
N ASN A 250 -5.95 0.69 10.27
CA ASN A 250 -4.78 -0.05 9.79
C ASN A 250 -3.46 0.30 10.48
N ALA A 251 -3.53 0.86 11.69
CA ALA A 251 -2.37 1.26 12.49
C ALA A 251 -1.76 0.08 13.28
N ILE A 252 -0.62 0.30 13.94
CA ILE A 252 -0.14 -0.58 15.03
C ILE A 252 -1.02 -0.34 16.25
N ALA A 253 -1.15 0.92 16.65
CA ALA A 253 -2.16 1.36 17.60
C ALA A 253 -2.92 2.55 17.00
N GLY A 254 -4.25 2.59 17.11
CA GLY A 254 -5.00 3.69 16.51
C GLY A 254 -4.68 5.02 17.19
N ILE A 255 -4.91 5.10 18.50
CA ILE A 255 -4.54 6.26 19.33
C ILE A 255 -3.80 5.78 20.57
N GLN A 256 -2.75 6.52 20.95
CA GLN A 256 -2.09 6.44 22.25
C GLN A 256 -2.19 7.79 22.95
N LEU A 257 -2.81 7.83 24.13
CA LEU A 257 -2.81 8.97 25.04
C LEU A 257 -1.79 8.72 26.16
N GLY A 258 -0.70 9.48 26.15
CA GLY A 258 0.38 9.42 27.12
C GLY A 258 1.44 8.37 26.87
N ASP A 259 2.31 8.22 27.85
CA ASP A 259 3.43 7.29 27.84
C ASP A 259 3.56 6.63 29.23
N ILE A 260 4.15 5.44 29.28
CA ILE A 260 4.29 4.62 30.48
C ILE A 260 5.07 5.32 31.60
N ASP A 261 5.95 6.26 31.24
CA ASP A 261 6.83 7.00 32.14
C ASP A 261 6.20 8.32 32.65
N SER A 262 5.01 8.70 32.17
CA SER A 262 4.35 9.95 32.56
C SER A 262 2.96 9.73 33.15
N LEU A 263 2.66 10.45 34.22
CA LEU A 263 1.33 10.53 34.85
C LEU A 263 0.63 11.86 34.58
N ALA A 264 1.05 12.60 33.55
CA ALA A 264 0.44 13.89 33.25
C ALA A 264 -1.05 13.74 32.95
N GLU A 265 -1.85 14.64 33.52
CA GLU A 265 -3.28 14.75 33.22
C GLU A 265 -3.44 15.35 31.83
N MET A 266 -3.72 14.49 30.85
CA MET A 266 -4.04 14.87 29.47
C MET A 266 -5.50 14.60 29.18
N THR A 267 -6.09 15.38 28.28
CA THR A 267 -7.49 15.21 27.88
C THR A 267 -7.63 14.97 26.38
N LEU A 268 -8.48 13.99 26.04
CA LEU A 268 -8.87 13.66 24.67
C LEU A 268 -10.39 13.52 24.58
N HIS A 269 -10.98 14.20 23.61
CA HIS A 269 -12.40 14.13 23.30
C HIS A 269 -12.58 13.45 21.95
N LEU A 270 -13.29 12.31 21.98
CA LEU A 270 -13.63 11.52 20.80
C LEU A 270 -15.14 11.58 20.60
N GLU A 271 -15.56 11.95 19.40
CA GLU A 271 -16.97 11.99 19.03
C GLU A 271 -17.17 11.37 17.64
N ASN A 272 -18.17 10.50 17.47
CA ASN A 272 -18.54 9.90 16.17
C ASN A 272 -17.36 9.28 15.40
N THR A 273 -16.34 8.81 16.13
CA THR A 273 -15.04 8.40 15.58
C THR A 273 -14.91 6.88 15.57
N LYS A 274 -14.36 6.34 14.49
CA LYS A 274 -14.11 4.90 14.33
C LYS A 274 -12.62 4.63 14.33
N ILE A 275 -12.17 3.67 15.13
CA ILE A 275 -10.79 3.20 15.18
C ILE A 275 -10.75 1.70 14.95
N LEU A 276 -10.26 1.32 13.77
CA LEU A 276 -10.43 -0.02 13.20
C LEU A 276 -9.08 -0.66 12.85
N ASN A 277 -9.05 -1.99 12.74
CA ASN A 277 -7.93 -2.75 12.16
C ASN A 277 -6.55 -2.41 12.75
N SER A 278 -6.45 -2.23 14.06
CA SER A 278 -5.18 -1.98 14.74
C SER A 278 -4.49 -3.30 15.09
N SER A 279 -3.19 -3.46 14.84
CA SER A 279 -2.54 -4.75 15.09
C SER A 279 -2.34 -5.05 16.59
N TYR A 280 -2.19 -4.00 17.40
CA TYR A 280 -2.07 -4.10 18.85
C TYR A 280 -3.35 -3.63 19.55
N ALA A 281 -3.66 -2.34 19.52
CA ALA A 281 -4.86 -1.80 20.17
C ALA A 281 -5.50 -0.60 19.46
N SER A 282 -6.83 -0.50 19.47
CA SER A 282 -7.52 0.68 18.91
C SER A 282 -7.22 1.93 19.74
N LEU A 283 -7.30 1.85 21.07
CA LEU A 283 -7.00 2.97 21.96
C LEU A 283 -6.18 2.52 23.17
N ILE A 284 -5.10 3.25 23.44
CA ILE A 284 -4.24 3.10 24.61
C ILE A 284 -4.27 4.40 25.40
N SER A 285 -4.43 4.31 26.72
CA SER A 285 -4.35 5.44 27.65
C SER A 285 -3.40 5.09 28.79
N TYR A 286 -2.25 5.75 28.84
CA TYR A 286 -1.32 5.76 29.97
C TYR A 286 -1.59 7.04 30.78
N GLY A 287 -2.40 6.92 31.83
CA GLY A 287 -2.93 8.12 32.50
C GLY A 287 -3.93 8.88 31.62
N GLY A 288 -4.21 10.14 31.99
CA GLY A 288 -5.13 11.02 31.26
C GLY A 288 -6.61 10.63 31.32
N THR A 289 -7.45 11.46 30.71
CA THR A 289 -8.89 11.26 30.59
C THR A 289 -9.33 11.30 29.13
N VAL A 290 -9.83 10.16 28.64
CA VAL A 290 -10.53 10.07 27.36
C VAL A 290 -12.03 10.17 27.59
N ARG A 291 -12.70 11.07 26.88
CA ARG A 291 -14.18 11.13 26.80
C ARG A 291 -14.58 10.70 25.41
N ALA A 292 -15.31 9.59 25.30
CA ALA A 292 -15.71 9.01 24.03
C ALA A 292 -17.23 8.98 23.91
N TYR A 293 -17.76 9.60 22.86
CA TYR A 293 -19.19 9.64 22.53
C TYR A 293 -19.44 9.05 21.14
N ASN A 294 -20.33 8.05 21.06
CA ASN A 294 -20.69 7.39 19.80
C ASN A 294 -19.47 6.92 18.97
N CYS A 295 -18.46 6.37 19.64
CA CYS A 295 -17.26 5.85 19.00
C CYS A 295 -17.34 4.35 18.73
N VAL A 296 -16.54 3.87 17.78
CA VAL A 296 -16.35 2.43 17.52
C VAL A 296 -14.87 2.09 17.67
N PHE A 297 -14.57 1.10 18.52
CA PHE A 297 -13.24 0.52 18.67
C PHE A 297 -13.36 -0.98 18.34
N ALA A 298 -12.85 -1.39 17.18
CA ALA A 298 -13.08 -2.73 16.67
C ALA A 298 -11.90 -3.28 15.88
N GLU A 299 -11.91 -4.60 15.66
CA GLU A 299 -10.99 -5.32 14.78
C GLU A 299 -9.51 -5.12 15.18
N SER A 300 -9.26 -5.04 16.49
CA SER A 300 -7.91 -4.99 17.04
C SER A 300 -7.33 -6.39 17.25
N GLY A 301 -6.03 -6.53 16.99
CA GLY A 301 -5.32 -7.81 17.12
C GLY A 301 -5.22 -8.32 18.55
N GLU A 302 -4.80 -7.48 19.50
CA GLU A 302 -4.69 -7.88 20.91
C GLU A 302 -5.80 -7.28 21.80
N TYR A 303 -5.98 -5.95 21.79
CA TYR A 303 -6.88 -5.26 22.72
C TYR A 303 -7.75 -4.24 22.00
N GLY A 304 -9.05 -4.18 22.29
CA GLY A 304 -9.86 -3.04 21.83
C GLY A 304 -9.46 -1.74 22.54
N LEU A 305 -9.24 -1.83 23.86
CA LEU A 305 -8.92 -0.71 24.74
C LEU A 305 -7.86 -1.14 25.76
N VAL A 306 -6.85 -0.30 25.98
CA VAL A 306 -5.85 -0.45 27.04
C VAL A 306 -5.88 0.78 27.94
N LEU A 307 -6.23 0.58 29.22
CA LEU A 307 -6.20 1.63 30.25
C LEU A 307 -5.18 1.24 31.31
N SER A 308 -4.16 2.06 31.50
CA SER A 308 -3.07 1.81 32.45
C SER A 308 -2.71 3.09 33.21
N LYS A 309 -1.98 2.93 34.32
CA LYS A 309 -1.42 4.03 35.12
C LYS A 309 -2.43 5.12 35.54
N GLY A 310 -3.68 4.73 35.82
CA GLY A 310 -4.72 5.67 36.26
C GLY A 310 -5.49 6.36 35.12
N GLY A 311 -5.29 5.93 33.88
CA GLY A 311 -6.07 6.40 32.73
C GLY A 311 -7.57 6.19 32.92
N ARG A 312 -8.36 7.22 32.63
CA ARG A 312 -9.81 7.24 32.81
C ARG A 312 -10.49 7.32 31.45
N LEU A 313 -11.44 6.42 31.22
CA LEU A 313 -12.30 6.47 30.04
C LEU A 313 -13.74 6.71 30.48
N ARG A 314 -14.35 7.79 29.99
CA ARG A 314 -15.78 8.07 30.15
C ARG A 314 -16.48 7.84 28.83
N ILE A 315 -17.39 6.86 28.79
CA ILE A 315 -18.11 6.46 27.58
C ILE A 315 -19.59 6.81 27.72
N LEU A 316 -20.17 7.45 26.72
CA LEU A 316 -21.60 7.81 26.68
C LEU A 316 -22.14 7.61 25.25
N PRO A 317 -23.40 7.15 25.10
CA PRO A 317 -23.72 5.76 24.78
C PRO A 317 -22.93 5.18 23.57
N LEU A 318 -22.43 3.95 23.73
CA LEU A 318 -21.64 3.21 22.73
C LEU A 318 -22.55 2.47 21.74
N GLN A 319 -22.28 2.54 20.44
CA GLN A 319 -23.02 1.77 19.44
C GLN A 319 -22.42 0.37 19.20
N HIS A 320 -21.10 0.16 19.39
CA HIS A 320 -20.45 -1.16 19.28
C HIS A 320 -18.97 -1.15 19.73
N CYS A 321 -18.60 -2.04 20.66
CA CYS A 321 -17.22 -2.50 20.86
C CYS A 321 -17.22 -4.02 20.66
N VAL A 322 -16.68 -4.52 19.54
CA VAL A 322 -16.61 -5.96 19.28
C VAL A 322 -15.18 -6.34 18.96
N ASN A 323 -14.54 -7.01 19.91
CA ASN A 323 -13.45 -7.92 19.59
C ASN A 323 -14.08 -9.25 19.18
N LYS A 324 -13.74 -9.79 18.01
CA LYS A 324 -13.90 -11.21 17.70
C LYS A 324 -12.89 -12.00 18.57
N CYS A 325 -13.10 -12.01 19.89
CA CYS A 325 -12.24 -12.68 20.84
C CYS A 325 -12.49 -14.19 20.78
N ARG A 326 -11.48 -14.95 20.35
CA ARG A 326 -11.44 -16.41 20.46
C ARG A 326 -11.00 -16.92 21.85
N LEU A 327 -10.95 -16.07 22.87
CA LEU A 327 -10.61 -16.43 24.25
C LEU A 327 -11.42 -15.62 25.29
N PRO A 328 -11.78 -16.21 26.44
CA PRO A 328 -12.79 -15.67 27.34
C PRO A 328 -12.15 -14.75 28.40
N ARG A 329 -11.84 -13.49 28.09
CA ARG A 329 -11.43 -12.49 29.11
C ARG A 329 -11.37 -11.02 28.62
N CYS A 330 -12.35 -10.52 27.85
CA CYS A 330 -12.32 -9.13 27.36
C CYS A 330 -13.62 -8.32 27.54
N CYS A 331 -14.29 -8.45 28.67
CA CYS A 331 -15.19 -7.40 29.17
C CYS A 331 -14.94 -7.24 30.67
N GLY A 332 -14.27 -6.14 31.04
CA GLY A 332 -14.21 -5.70 32.42
C GLY A 332 -15.64 -5.49 32.92
N LYS A 333 -15.95 -6.04 34.08
CA LYS A 333 -17.25 -5.85 34.74
C LYS A 333 -17.46 -4.35 34.97
N THR A 334 -18.65 -3.90 34.56
CA THR A 334 -19.24 -2.57 34.81
C THR A 334 -19.17 -2.17 36.27
#